data_AF-A0A5M4AK63-F1
#
_entry.id   AF-A0A5M4AK63-F1
#
_cell.length_a   1.000
_cell.length_b   1.000
_cell.length_c   1.000
_cell.angle_alpha   90.00
_cell.angle_beta   90.00
_cell.angle_gamma   90.00
#
_symmetry.space_group_name_H-M   'P 1'
#
loop_
_entity.id
_entity.type
_entity.pdbx_description
1 polymer ?
#
loop_
_entity_poly.entity_id
_entity_poly.type
_entity_poly.pdbx_seq_one_letter_code
_entity_poly.pdbx_strand_id
1 'polypeptide(L)'
;MGITKVTSDGIYVLNSEPKYGVIRQPLDSFLHPEGERAEVVAYRLKAPFRKSIPEAMKRAHQLIGQPYNYSYILPDTGYYCSEFVYTVFAPDSVFKLNPMTFKNPQTGQFDSTWVAHYQKLGIGIPEGKTGCNPNGMAASDKLERLGEVKLSNVKATN
;
A
#
# COMPACT_ATOMS: atom_id res chain seq x y z
N MET A 1 2.39 -2.33 1.67
CA MET A 1 1.65 -1.31 2.47
C MET A 1 0.18 -1.71 2.61
N GLY A 2 -0.55 -1.15 3.57
CA GLY A 2 -1.98 -1.43 3.77
C GLY A 2 -2.60 -0.46 4.79
N ILE A 3 -3.86 -0.70 5.14
CA ILE A 3 -4.57 0.02 6.20
C ILE A 3 -4.83 -0.90 7.39
N THR A 4 -4.70 -0.37 8.60
CA THR A 4 -4.79 -1.16 9.84
C THR A 4 -6.16 -1.02 10.49
N LYS A 5 -6.73 -2.13 10.97
CA LYS A 5 -7.93 -2.19 11.80
C LYS A 5 -7.59 -2.85 13.13
N VAL A 6 -7.92 -2.16 14.23
CA VAL A 6 -7.84 -2.72 15.59
C VAL A 6 -9.23 -3.20 15.97
N THR A 7 -9.34 -4.45 16.41
CA THR A 7 -10.56 -5.09 16.87
C THR A 7 -10.32 -5.78 18.21
N SER A 8 -11.37 -6.27 18.87
CA SER A 8 -11.25 -6.97 20.16
C SER A 8 -10.48 -8.28 20.08
N ASP A 9 -10.48 -8.91 18.90
CA ASP A 9 -9.82 -10.19 18.58
C ASP A 9 -8.41 -10.02 17.99
N GLY A 10 -7.95 -8.78 17.72
CA GLY A 10 -6.58 -8.53 17.28
C GLY A 10 -6.39 -7.30 16.41
N ILE A 11 -5.19 -7.18 15.84
CA ILE A 11 -4.84 -6.14 14.88
C ILE A 11 -4.69 -6.78 13.50
N TYR A 12 -5.38 -6.21 12.52
CA TYR A 12 -5.41 -6.70 11.15
C TYR A 12 -4.95 -5.63 10.18
N VAL A 13 -4.29 -6.06 9.11
CA VAL A 13 -3.94 -5.20 7.98
C VAL A 13 -4.76 -5.65 6.77
N LEU A 14 -5.45 -4.70 6.14
CA LEU A 14 -6.00 -4.89 4.80
C LEU A 14 -4.97 -4.34 3.82
N ASN A 15 -4.52 -5.17 2.89
CA ASN A 15 -3.50 -4.83 1.90
C ASN A 15 -3.78 -5.53 0.57
N SER A 16 -3.06 -5.13 -0.48
CA SER A 16 -2.92 -5.94 -1.69
C SER A 16 -1.50 -6.48 -1.79
N GLU A 17 -1.34 -7.78 -2.04
CA GLU A 17 -0.04 -8.43 -2.19
C GLU A 17 0.01 -9.38 -3.40
N PRO A 18 1.21 -9.66 -3.96
CA PRO A 18 1.35 -10.42 -5.21
C PRO A 18 0.63 -11.78 -5.19
N LYS A 19 0.76 -12.53 -4.09
CA LYS A 19 0.29 -13.92 -4.03
C LYS A 19 -1.22 -14.04 -3.92
N TYR A 20 -1.87 -13.14 -3.19
CA TYR A 20 -3.28 -13.29 -2.81
C TYR A 20 -4.18 -12.14 -3.29
N GLY A 21 -3.61 -11.09 -3.91
CA GLY A 21 -4.35 -9.88 -4.22
C GLY A 21 -4.75 -9.13 -2.95
N VAL A 22 -5.95 -8.56 -2.95
CA VAL A 22 -6.48 -7.78 -1.82
C VAL A 22 -6.97 -8.73 -0.72
N ILE A 23 -6.33 -8.68 0.45
CA ILE A 23 -6.64 -9.53 1.59
C ILE A 23 -6.72 -8.75 2.90
N ARG A 24 -7.29 -9.42 3.92
CA ARG A 24 -7.14 -9.06 5.33
C ARG A 24 -6.27 -10.14 5.99
N GLN A 25 -5.20 -9.73 6.66
CA GLN A 25 -4.33 -10.63 7.40
C GLN A 25 -3.99 -10.09 8.80
N PRO A 26 -3.62 -10.96 9.77
CA PRO A 26 -3.12 -10.52 11.07
C PRO A 26 -1.89 -9.62 10.91
N LEU A 27 -1.70 -8.68 11.85
CA LEU A 27 -0.53 -7.80 11.86
C LEU A 27 0.78 -8.59 11.89
N ASP A 28 0.83 -9.69 12.65
CA ASP A 28 2.01 -10.54 12.73
C ASP A 28 2.41 -11.14 11.36
N SER A 29 1.45 -11.71 10.63
CA SER A 29 1.67 -12.22 9.26
C SER A 29 2.14 -11.12 8.31
N PHE A 30 1.61 -9.90 8.46
CA PHE A 30 2.02 -8.75 7.65
C PHE A 30 3.44 -8.26 7.97
N LEU A 31 3.88 -8.38 9.23
CA LEU A 31 5.24 -8.02 9.66
C LEU A 31 6.26 -9.12 9.34
N HIS A 32 5.81 -10.35 9.14
CA HIS A 32 6.64 -11.51 8.84
C HIS A 32 6.22 -12.23 7.53
N PRO A 33 6.23 -11.54 6.37
CA PRO A 33 5.92 -12.20 5.10
C PRO A 33 6.88 -13.38 4.88
N GLU A 34 6.32 -14.55 4.60
CA GLU A 34 7.09 -15.81 4.41
C GLU A 34 8.00 -16.18 5.61
N GLY A 35 7.70 -15.66 6.81
CA GLY A 35 8.49 -15.88 8.02
C GLY A 35 9.68 -14.93 8.18
N GLU A 36 9.91 -14.02 7.25
CA GLU A 36 11.00 -13.04 7.32
C GLU A 36 10.49 -11.68 7.81
N ARG A 37 11.23 -11.04 8.73
CA ARG A 37 10.83 -9.73 9.27
C ARG A 37 10.94 -8.65 8.20
N ALA A 38 9.83 -7.95 7.96
CA ALA A 38 9.76 -6.74 7.16
C ALA A 38 9.89 -5.48 8.04
N GLU A 39 10.61 -4.47 7.52
CA GLU A 39 10.57 -3.13 8.11
C GLU A 39 9.27 -2.42 7.74
N VAL A 40 8.43 -2.16 8.74
CA VAL A 40 7.14 -1.49 8.55
C VAL A 40 7.08 -0.23 9.39
N VAL A 41 6.70 0.88 8.76
CA VAL A 41 6.49 2.17 9.43
C VAL A 41 5.01 2.50 9.45
N ALA A 42 4.48 2.82 10.63
CA ALA A 42 3.11 3.25 10.79
C ALA A 42 2.97 4.76 10.56
N TYR A 43 1.87 5.11 9.89
CA TYR A 43 1.41 6.47 9.68
C TYR A 43 -0.04 6.58 10.12
N ARG A 44 -0.45 7.77 10.54
CA ARG A 44 -1.85 8.08 10.89
C ARG A 44 -2.30 9.34 10.16
N LEU A 45 -3.58 9.40 9.82
CA LEU A 45 -4.18 10.62 9.31
C LEU A 45 -4.22 11.69 10.41
N LYS A 46 -3.77 12.90 10.09
CA LYS A 46 -3.94 14.08 10.95
C LYS A 46 -5.42 14.33 11.20
N ALA A 47 -5.73 14.94 12.36
CA ALA A 47 -7.10 15.07 12.86
C ALA A 47 -8.16 15.52 11.82
N PRO A 48 -7.91 16.53 10.95
CA PRO A 48 -8.91 16.97 9.96
C PRO A 48 -9.31 15.91 8.94
N PHE A 49 -8.44 14.92 8.69
CA PHE A 49 -8.63 13.89 7.68
C PHE A 49 -9.17 12.58 8.25
N ARG A 50 -9.23 12.42 9.58
CA ARG A 50 -9.67 11.16 10.22
C ARG A 50 -11.13 10.80 9.90
N LYS A 51 -11.96 11.77 9.50
CA LYS A 51 -13.35 11.54 9.06
C LYS A 51 -13.49 10.65 7.84
N SER A 52 -12.43 10.48 7.03
CA SER A 52 -12.44 9.59 5.87
C SER A 52 -12.33 8.11 6.24
N ILE A 53 -11.85 7.81 7.45
CA ILE A 53 -11.51 6.44 7.87
C ILE A 53 -12.71 5.48 7.79
N PRO A 54 -13.92 5.81 8.30
CA PRO A 54 -15.04 4.86 8.27
C PRO A 54 -15.43 4.42 6.86
N GLU A 55 -15.57 5.35 5.92
CA GLU A 55 -15.94 5.04 4.54
C GLU A 55 -14.79 4.40 3.75
N ALA A 56 -13.55 4.78 4.05
CA ALA A 56 -12.37 4.13 3.49
C ALA A 56 -12.30 2.65 3.92
N MET A 57 -12.55 2.37 5.20
CA MET A 57 -12.58 1.00 5.71
C MET A 57 -13.70 0.18 5.08
N LYS A 58 -14.91 0.73 4.87
CA LYS A 58 -15.99 0.02 4.17
C LYS A 58 -15.59 -0.39 2.76
N ARG A 59 -15.03 0.55 2.00
CA ARG A 59 -14.52 0.29 0.63
C ARG A 59 -13.41 -0.73 0.62
N ALA A 60 -12.48 -0.66 1.57
CA ALA A 60 -11.40 -1.64 1.69
C ALA A 60 -11.92 -3.07 1.88
N HIS A 61 -12.99 -3.28 2.64
CA HIS A 61 -13.58 -4.62 2.79
C HIS A 61 -14.28 -5.09 1.50
N GLN A 62 -14.90 -4.18 0.74
CA GLN A 62 -15.54 -4.51 -0.55
C GLN A 62 -14.54 -4.95 -1.62
N LEU A 63 -13.27 -4.53 -1.51
CA LEU A 63 -12.22 -4.89 -2.46
C LEU A 63 -11.51 -6.22 -2.11
N ILE A 64 -11.80 -6.84 -0.96
CA ILE A 64 -11.18 -8.13 -0.59
C ILE A 64 -11.49 -9.18 -1.66
N GLY A 65 -10.48 -9.95 -2.08
CA GLY A 65 -10.56 -10.97 -3.11
C GLY A 65 -10.24 -10.46 -4.53
N GLN A 66 -10.08 -9.15 -4.72
CA GLN A 66 -9.63 -8.61 -6.01
C GLN A 66 -8.17 -9.00 -6.30
N PRO A 67 -7.80 -9.30 -7.55
CA PRO A 67 -6.46 -9.78 -7.88
C PRO A 67 -5.39 -8.70 -7.70
N TYR A 68 -4.12 -9.12 -7.74
CA TYR A 68 -3.00 -8.18 -7.74
C TYR A 68 -2.76 -7.59 -9.14
N ASN A 69 -2.63 -6.28 -9.23
CA ASN A 69 -2.27 -5.59 -10.47
C ASN A 69 -0.75 -5.58 -10.66
N TYR A 70 -0.24 -6.39 -11.58
CA TYR A 70 1.19 -6.48 -11.88
C TYR A 70 1.68 -5.44 -12.91
N SER A 71 0.79 -4.79 -13.66
CA SER A 71 1.20 -3.77 -14.64
C SER A 71 1.59 -2.46 -13.95
N TYR A 72 1.07 -2.24 -12.74
CA TYR A 72 1.19 -0.98 -12.00
C TYR A 72 0.57 0.22 -12.73
N ILE A 73 -0.26 -0.02 -13.75
CA ILE A 73 -0.95 1.00 -14.53
C ILE A 73 -2.35 1.20 -13.95
N LEU A 74 -2.79 2.47 -13.84
CA LEU A 74 -4.16 2.82 -13.46
C LEU A 74 -4.96 3.30 -14.69
N PRO A 75 -6.22 2.87 -14.86
CA PRO A 75 -6.83 1.67 -14.26
C PRO A 75 -6.39 0.39 -15.00
N ASP A 76 -6.30 -0.73 -14.28
CA ASP A 76 -6.14 -2.08 -14.83
C ASP A 76 -6.89 -3.09 -13.93
N THR A 77 -6.86 -4.38 -14.26
CA THR A 77 -7.47 -5.43 -13.45
C THR A 77 -6.70 -5.64 -12.15
N GLY A 78 -7.42 -5.56 -11.03
CA GLY A 78 -6.86 -5.74 -9.70
C GLY A 78 -6.23 -4.48 -9.11
N TYR A 79 -5.50 -4.65 -8.01
CA TYR A 79 -4.87 -3.53 -7.30
C TYR A 79 -3.46 -3.90 -6.87
N TYR A 80 -2.48 -3.03 -7.09
CA TYR A 80 -1.22 -3.13 -6.35
C TYR A 80 -1.31 -2.41 -5.00
N CYS A 81 -0.33 -2.60 -4.13
CA CYS A 81 -0.46 -2.19 -2.72
C CYS A 81 -0.77 -0.70 -2.50
N SER A 82 -0.19 0.22 -3.28
CA SER A 82 -0.45 1.66 -3.17
C SER A 82 -1.71 2.08 -3.91
N GLU A 83 -2.03 1.46 -5.03
CA GLU A 83 -3.31 1.66 -5.74
C GLU A 83 -4.51 1.27 -4.88
N PHE A 84 -4.41 0.17 -4.13
CA PHE A 84 -5.42 -0.24 -3.17
C PHE A 84 -5.66 0.87 -2.13
N VAL A 85 -4.59 1.36 -1.48
CA VAL A 85 -4.70 2.43 -0.46
C VAL A 85 -5.20 3.74 -1.09
N TYR A 86 -4.75 4.08 -2.30
CA TYR A 86 -5.24 5.24 -3.02
C TYR A 86 -6.75 5.13 -3.29
N THR A 87 -7.20 4.01 -3.86
CA THR A 87 -8.59 3.75 -4.21
C THR A 87 -9.52 3.88 -3.00
N VAL A 88 -9.13 3.30 -1.85
CA VAL A 88 -9.93 3.38 -0.62
C VAL A 88 -9.88 4.75 0.05
N PHE A 89 -9.12 5.72 -0.44
CA PHE A 89 -9.16 7.10 0.06
C PHE A 89 -9.42 8.15 -1.03
N ALA A 90 -9.63 7.75 -2.29
CA ALA A 90 -9.81 8.65 -3.43
C ALA A 90 -10.95 9.68 -3.27
N PRO A 91 -12.17 9.33 -2.78
CA PRO A 91 -13.27 10.28 -2.57
C PRO A 91 -12.92 11.40 -1.58
N ASP A 92 -12.02 11.16 -0.64
CA ASP A 92 -11.60 12.13 0.38
C ASP A 92 -10.30 12.85 -0.02
N SER A 93 -9.77 12.55 -1.21
CA SER A 93 -8.56 13.15 -1.78
C SER A 93 -7.35 13.11 -0.84
N VAL A 94 -7.21 12.06 -0.02
CA VAL A 94 -6.11 11.95 0.97
C VAL A 94 -4.75 11.83 0.28
N PHE A 95 -4.71 11.15 -0.86
CA PHE A 95 -3.50 10.92 -1.63
C PHE A 95 -3.66 11.51 -3.02
N LYS A 96 -2.52 11.86 -3.63
CA LYS A 96 -2.46 12.39 -4.99
C LYS A 96 -1.78 11.38 -5.89
N LEU A 97 -2.27 11.26 -7.11
CA LEU A 97 -1.52 10.58 -8.15
C LEU A 97 -0.46 11.53 -8.71
N ASN A 98 0.67 10.97 -9.10
CA ASN A 98 1.79 11.70 -9.69
C ASN A 98 2.23 10.98 -10.97
N PRO A 99 2.91 11.68 -11.90
CA PRO A 99 3.62 11.01 -13.00
C PRO A 99 4.58 9.97 -12.43
N MET A 100 4.42 8.73 -12.86
CA MET A 100 5.32 7.64 -12.50
C MET A 100 6.66 7.84 -13.20
N THR A 101 7.73 7.50 -12.50
CA THR A 101 9.03 7.34 -13.12
C THR A 101 9.65 6.01 -12.72
N PHE A 102 10.20 5.34 -13.70
CA PHE A 102 10.92 4.07 -13.56
C PHE A 102 12.42 4.25 -13.79
N LYS A 103 12.84 5.52 -13.86
CA LYS A 103 14.22 5.91 -14.08
C LYS A 103 14.97 6.02 -12.76
N ASN A 104 16.22 5.59 -12.78
CA ASN A 104 17.14 5.84 -11.70
C ASN A 104 17.43 7.37 -11.64
N PRO A 105 17.28 8.01 -10.47
CA PRO A 105 17.42 9.46 -10.36
C PRO A 105 18.86 9.96 -10.55
N GLN A 106 19.87 9.11 -10.36
CA GLN A 106 21.27 9.47 -10.59
C GLN A 106 21.67 9.36 -12.06
N THR A 107 21.17 8.35 -12.79
CA THR A 107 21.58 8.10 -14.18
C THR A 107 20.59 8.61 -15.23
N GLY A 108 19.33 8.84 -14.84
CA GLY A 108 18.24 9.18 -15.75
C GLY A 108 17.80 8.05 -16.69
N GLN A 109 18.38 6.85 -16.56
CA GLN A 109 18.05 5.66 -17.35
C GLN A 109 17.01 4.80 -16.62
N PHE A 110 16.25 4.01 -17.38
CA PHE A 110 15.34 3.03 -16.79
C PHE A 110 16.11 2.01 -15.95
N ASP A 111 15.61 1.73 -14.74
CA ASP A 111 16.16 0.68 -13.90
C ASP A 111 16.01 -0.68 -14.59
N SER A 112 17.05 -1.51 -14.56
CA SER A 112 17.05 -2.82 -15.23
C SER A 112 15.95 -3.75 -14.70
N THR A 113 15.58 -3.60 -13.42
CA THR A 113 14.47 -4.33 -12.80
C THR A 113 13.15 -4.04 -13.52
N TRP A 114 12.89 -2.75 -13.78
CA TRP A 114 11.66 -2.33 -14.46
C TRP A 114 11.67 -2.70 -15.94
N VAL A 115 12.82 -2.59 -16.61
CA VAL A 115 12.98 -3.05 -17.99
C VAL A 115 12.61 -4.54 -18.09
N ALA A 116 13.19 -5.40 -17.24
CA ALA A 116 12.91 -6.83 -17.26
C ALA A 116 11.45 -7.15 -16.89
N HIS A 117 10.88 -6.46 -15.91
CA HIS A 117 9.48 -6.61 -15.50
C HIS A 117 8.51 -6.35 -16.65
N TYR A 118 8.66 -5.20 -17.31
CA TYR A 118 7.76 -4.81 -18.40
C TYR A 118 7.99 -5.60 -19.69
N GLN A 119 9.23 -6.03 -19.96
CA GLN A 119 9.51 -7.01 -21.02
C GLN A 119 8.78 -8.34 -20.80
N LYS A 120 8.78 -8.87 -19.57
CA LYS A 120 8.05 -10.11 -19.23
C LYS A 120 6.54 -9.98 -19.41
N LEU A 121 6.00 -8.78 -19.14
CA LEU A 121 4.58 -8.48 -19.36
C LEU A 121 4.23 -8.23 -20.83
N GLY A 122 5.22 -8.03 -21.70
CA GLY A 122 4.99 -7.71 -23.12
C GLY A 122 4.38 -6.33 -23.34
N ILE A 123 4.54 -5.40 -22.40
CA ILE A 123 4.00 -4.03 -22.48
C ILE A 123 5.11 -2.99 -22.29
N GLY A 124 4.86 -1.76 -22.76
CA GLY A 124 5.80 -0.66 -22.56
C GLY A 124 5.85 -0.17 -21.11
N ILE A 125 7.03 0.28 -20.66
CA ILE A 125 7.20 0.94 -19.36
C ILE A 125 6.29 2.17 -19.31
N PRO A 126 5.39 2.31 -18.33
CA PRO A 126 4.41 3.39 -18.27
C PRO A 126 5.02 4.68 -17.71
N GLU A 127 6.18 5.08 -18.20
CA GLU A 127 6.87 6.32 -17.83
C GLU A 127 5.97 7.53 -18.08
N GLY A 128 5.87 8.41 -17.09
CA GLY A 128 5.06 9.63 -17.15
C GLY A 128 3.55 9.41 -17.02
N LYS A 129 3.06 8.16 -17.05
CA LYS A 129 1.64 7.88 -16.76
C LYS A 129 1.34 8.20 -15.30
N THR A 130 0.08 8.52 -15.03
CA THR A 130 -0.40 8.84 -13.69
C THR A 130 -0.47 7.58 -12.83
N GLY A 131 0.09 7.63 -11.61
CA GLY A 131 0.04 6.53 -10.65
C GLY A 131 0.43 6.95 -9.24
N CYS A 132 0.68 5.98 -8.37
CA CYS A 132 1.09 6.22 -6.98
C CYS A 132 2.11 5.17 -6.53
N ASN A 133 2.89 5.48 -5.51
CA ASN A 133 3.81 4.52 -4.89
C ASN A 133 3.89 4.75 -3.37
N PRO A 134 4.38 3.77 -2.58
CA PRO A 134 4.39 3.89 -1.13
C PRO A 134 5.17 5.10 -0.61
N ASN A 135 6.32 5.42 -1.21
CA ASN A 135 7.17 6.52 -0.77
C ASN A 135 6.50 7.89 -1.00
N GLY A 136 5.90 8.09 -2.17
CA GLY A 136 5.15 9.31 -2.49
C GLY A 136 3.91 9.48 -1.62
N MET A 137 3.22 8.38 -1.28
CA MET A 137 2.07 8.44 -0.37
C MET A 137 2.49 8.73 1.09
N ALA A 138 3.61 8.17 1.54
CA ALA A 138 4.16 8.41 2.87
C ALA A 138 4.58 9.88 3.09
N ALA A 139 4.91 10.60 2.00
CA ALA A 139 5.24 12.03 2.03
C ALA A 139 4.00 12.97 2.10
N SER A 140 2.78 12.42 2.16
CA SER A 140 1.56 13.23 2.25
C SER A 140 1.57 14.12 3.51
N ASP A 141 1.28 15.42 3.32
CA ASP A 141 1.13 16.41 4.39
C ASP A 141 -0.07 16.12 5.32
N LYS A 142 -0.94 15.18 4.92
CA LYS A 142 -2.11 14.71 5.67
C LYS A 142 -1.78 13.59 6.67
N LEU A 143 -0.55 13.09 6.65
CA LEU A 143 -0.08 12.02 7.54
C LEU A 143 0.82 12.54 8.65
N GLU A 144 0.76 11.88 9.80
CA GLU A 144 1.76 11.92 10.86
C GLU A 144 2.48 10.57 10.94
N ARG A 145 3.81 10.58 10.96
CA ARG A 145 4.62 9.36 11.11
C ARG A 145 4.62 8.93 12.57
N LEU A 146 4.20 7.70 12.84
CA LEU A 146 4.15 7.13 14.20
C LEU A 146 5.43 6.39 14.58
N GLY A 147 6.19 5.90 13.61
CA GLY A 147 7.43 5.16 13.82
C GLY A 147 7.39 3.73 13.28
N GLU A 148 8.48 2.99 13.50
CA GLU A 148 8.56 1.58 13.15
C GLU A 148 7.55 0.77 13.99
N VAL A 149 6.83 -0.13 13.32
CA VAL A 149 5.92 -1.07 13.98
C VAL A 149 6.75 -2.22 14.52
N LYS A 150 6.66 -2.43 15.83
CA LYS A 150 7.27 -3.57 16.51
C LYS A 150 6.17 -4.38 17.17
N LEU A 151 6.24 -5.70 17.06
CA LEU A 151 5.47 -6.56 17.95
C LEU A 151 6.05 -6.37 19.36
N SER A 152 5.34 -5.67 20.22
CA SER A 152 5.60 -5.76 21.64
C SER A 152 5.11 -7.12 22.12
N ASN A 153 5.99 -7.89 22.76
CA ASN A 153 5.57 -9.04 23.59
C ASN A 153 4.70 -8.49 24.72
N VAL A 154 3.41 -8.29 24.47
CA VAL A 154 2.45 -8.12 25.54
C VAL A 154 2.32 -9.49 26.17
N LYS A 155 3.14 -9.74 27.20
CA LYS A 155 2.78 -10.75 28.18
C LYS A 155 1.39 -10.36 28.65
N ALA A 156 0.41 -11.23 28.48
CA ALA A 156 -0.89 -11.07 29.09
C ALA A 156 -0.67 -10.93 30.59
N THR A 157 -0.65 -9.70 31.09
CA THR A 157 -0.74 -9.41 32.52
C THR A 157 -2.20 -9.31 32.86
N ASN A 158 -2.70 -10.46 33.33
CA ASN A 158 -3.70 -10.72 34.38
C ASN A 158 -4.73 -11.75 33.96
#